data_AF-A0A348B0Z8-F1
#
_entry.id   AF-A0A348B0Z8-F1
#
_cell.length_a   1.000
_cell.length_b   1.000
_cell.length_c   1.000
_cell.angle_alpha   90.00
_cell.angle_beta   90.00
_cell.angle_gamma   90.00
#
_symmetry.space_group_name_H-M   'P 1'
#
loop_
_entity.id
_entity.type
_entity.pdbx_description
1 polymer ?
#
loop_
_entity_poly.entity_id
_entity_poly.type
_entity_poly.pdbx_seq_one_letter_code
_entity_poly.pdbx_strand_id
1 'polypeptide(L)' 'MHIEERKERTVFRWAQRELGEFLKKFSKDERLITYIDEIDAGLRTENYEKVLEGVSRSLATIDEMLQHEYTDMANS' A
#
# COMPACT_ATOMS: atom_id res chain seq x y z
N MET A 1 -17.38 1.15 -26.00
CA MET A 1 -17.11 0.42 -24.75
C MET A 1 -15.71 -0.21 -24.76
N HIS A 2 -14.66 0.59 -24.99
CA HIS A 2 -13.26 0.10 -25.00
C HIS A 2 -12.27 1.12 -24.42
N ILE A 3 -12.64 2.41 -24.36
CA ILE A 3 -11.76 3.45 -23.84
C ILE A 3 -11.77 3.48 -22.31
N GLU A 4 -12.92 3.23 -21.67
CA GLU A 4 -13.06 3.25 -20.20
C GLU A 4 -12.31 2.08 -19.53
N GLU A 5 -12.52 0.85 -19.98
CA GLU A 5 -11.74 -0.32 -19.51
C GLU A 5 -10.22 -0.15 -19.73
N ARG A 6 -9.81 0.48 -20.84
CA ARG A 6 -8.40 0.77 -21.11
C ARG A 6 -7.84 1.82 -20.14
N LYS A 7 -8.64 2.84 -19.79
CA LYS A 7 -8.26 3.86 -18.80
C LYS A 7 -8.11 3.24 -17.41
N GLU A 8 -9.08 2.42 -16.97
CA GLU A 8 -9.00 1.72 -15.69
C GLU A 8 -7.76 0.83 -15.60
N ARG A 9 -7.49 0.04 -16.63
CA ARG A 9 -6.27 -0.77 -16.71
C ARG A 9 -4.98 0.04 -16.66
N THR A 10 -4.97 1.22 -17.29
CA THR A 10 -3.82 2.13 -17.23
C THR A 10 -3.62 2.66 -15.81
N VAL A 11 -4.70 2.95 -15.07
CA VAL A 11 -4.63 3.41 -13.68
C VAL A 11 -4.03 2.34 -12.77
N PHE A 12 -4.50 1.09 -12.83
CA PHE A 12 -3.95 0.03 -11.99
C PHE A 12 -2.49 -0.30 -12.31
N ARG A 13 -2.11 -0.27 -13.59
CA ARG A 13 -0.69 -0.43 -13.99
C ARG A 13 0.19 0.71 -13.48
N TRP A 14 -0.33 1.94 -13.50
CA TRP A 14 0.39 3.08 -12.94
C TRP A 14 0.52 2.93 -11.42
N ALA A 15 -0.57 2.65 -10.71
CA ALA A 15 -0.55 2.40 -9.27
C ALA A 15 0.42 1.27 -8.88
N GLN A 16 0.46 0.18 -9.64
CA GLN A 16 1.41 -0.91 -9.42
C GLN A 16 2.88 -0.47 -9.54
N ARG A 17 3.19 0.47 -10.45
CA ARG A 17 4.54 1.02 -10.58
C ARG A 17 4.89 1.90 -9.39
N GLU A 18 4.00 2.81 -9.01
CA GLU A 18 4.21 3.71 -7.86
C GLU A 18 4.36 2.94 -6.54
N LEU A 19 3.56 1.88 -6.35
CA LEU A 19 3.58 1.06 -5.14
C LEU A 19 4.68 -0.02 -5.17
N GLY A 20 5.34 -0.25 -6.31
CA GLY A 20 6.24 -1.39 -6.50
C GLY A 20 7.42 -1.43 -5.51
N GLU A 21 8.05 -0.29 -5.24
CA GLU A 21 9.14 -0.21 -4.26
C GLU A 21 8.63 -0.42 -2.83
N PHE A 22 7.48 0.15 -2.50
CA PHE A 22 6.82 -0.02 -1.20
C PHE A 22 6.52 -1.50 -0.93
N LEU A 23 5.83 -2.16 -1.88
CA LEU A 23 5.50 -3.58 -1.79
C LEU A 23 6.74 -4.44 -1.61
N LYS A 24 7.79 -4.18 -2.39
CA LYS A 24 9.05 -4.93 -2.30
C LYS A 24 9.74 -4.72 -0.95
N LYS A 25 9.85 -3.48 -0.50
CA LYS A 25 10.57 -3.10 0.72
C LYS A 25 9.93 -3.69 1.97
N PHE A 26 8.61 -3.70 2.03
CA PHE A 26 7.86 -4.12 3.22
C PHE A 26 7.21 -5.50 3.11
N SER A 27 7.51 -6.27 2.04
CA SER A 27 7.05 -7.65 1.81
C SER A 27 7.40 -8.69 2.90
N LYS A 28 8.13 -8.29 3.94
CA LYS A 28 8.50 -9.15 5.09
C LYS A 28 8.31 -8.45 6.43
N ASP A 29 7.78 -7.23 6.47
CA ASP A 29 7.48 -6.57 7.75
C ASP A 29 6.18 -7.18 8.29
N GLU A 30 6.27 -7.86 9.44
CA GLU A 30 5.15 -8.58 10.05
C GLU A 30 3.96 -7.66 10.37
N ARG A 31 4.19 -6.36 10.57
CA ARG A 31 3.12 -5.38 10.86
C ARG A 31 2.41 -4.90 9.60
N LEU A 32 3.04 -5.05 8.43
CA LEU A 32 2.54 -4.52 7.16
C LEU A 32 2.16 -5.64 6.17
N ILE A 33 2.61 -6.88 6.38
CA ILE A 33 2.47 -7.97 5.42
C ILE A 33 1.03 -8.19 4.95
N THR A 34 0.06 -8.14 5.87
CA THR A 34 -1.36 -8.29 5.53
C THR A 34 -1.85 -7.20 4.57
N TYR A 35 -1.45 -5.95 4.80
CA TYR A 35 -1.84 -4.83 3.95
C TYR A 35 -1.10 -4.86 2.61
N ILE A 36 0.16 -5.29 2.60
CA ILE A 36 0.96 -5.51 1.37
C ILE A 36 0.26 -6.54 0.47
N ASP A 37 -0.17 -7.67 1.05
CA ASP A 37 -0.89 -8.73 0.34
C ASP A 37 -2.26 -8.24 -0.17
N GLU A 38 -2.96 -7.42 0.62
CA GLU A 38 -4.23 -6.80 0.19
C GLU A 38 -4.05 -5.88 -1.02
N ILE A 39 -3.01 -5.02 -1.00
CA ILE A 39 -2.68 -4.12 -2.10
C ILE A 39 -2.29 -4.92 -3.35
N ASP A 40 -1.40 -5.91 -3.24
CA ASP A 40 -0.98 -6.72 -4.40
C ASP A 40 -2.18 -7.46 -5.00
N ALA A 41 -3.05 -8.03 -4.15
CA ALA A 41 -4.27 -8.66 -4.61
C ALA A 41 -5.20 -7.65 -5.32
N GLY A 42 -5.40 -6.46 -4.75
CA GLY A 42 -6.24 -5.41 -5.33
C GLY A 42 -5.72 -4.90 -6.68
N LEU A 43 -4.41 -4.76 -6.83
CA LEU A 43 -3.79 -4.38 -8.10
C LEU A 43 -3.98 -5.47 -9.18
N ARG A 44 -3.86 -6.75 -8.81
CA ARG A 44 -4.06 -7.87 -9.75
C ARG A 44 -5.51 -8.05 -10.17
N THR A 45 -6.45 -7.78 -9.27
CA THR A 45 -7.89 -7.91 -9.54
C THR A 45 -8.55 -6.62 -9.97
N GLU A 46 -7.77 -5.55 -10.18
CA GLU A 46 -8.27 -4.22 -10.57
C GLU A 46 -9.37 -3.71 -9.60
N ASN A 47 -9.19 -3.98 -8.30
CA ASN A 47 -10.12 -3.58 -7.23
C ASN A 47 -9.58 -2.34 -6.49
N TYR A 48 -10.19 -1.19 -6.78
CA TYR A 48 -9.79 0.10 -6.22
C TYR A 48 -9.93 0.17 -4.69
N GLU A 49 -11.06 -0.28 -4.14
CA GLU A 49 -11.35 -0.20 -2.70
C GLU A 49 -10.30 -0.96 -1.90
N LYS A 50 -9.92 -2.15 -2.38
CA LYS A 50 -8.91 -2.99 -1.73
C LYS A 50 -7.52 -2.35 -1.75
N VAL A 51 -7.15 -1.72 -2.87
CA VAL A 51 -5.88 -0.96 -2.96
C VAL A 51 -5.91 0.23 -2.00
N LEU A 52 -7.00 0.99 -1.96
CA LEU A 52 -7.13 2.17 -1.13
C LEU A 52 -7.08 1.83 0.37
N GLU A 53 -7.80 0.79 0.80
CA GLU A 53 -7.84 0.35 2.19
C GLU A 53 -6.46 -0.12 2.66
N GLY A 54 -5.80 -0.97 1.88
CA GLY A 54 -4.47 -1.47 2.23
C GLY A 54 -3.42 -0.35 2.30
N VAL A 55 -3.46 0.62 1.37
CA VAL A 55 -2.57 1.80 1.42
C VAL A 55 -2.86 2.65 2.66
N SER A 56 -4.12 2.92 2.95
CA SER A 56 -4.52 3.76 4.09
C SER A 56 -4.10 3.13 5.43
N ARG A 57 -4.32 1.83 5.60
CA ARG A 57 -3.88 1.10 6.79
C ARG A 57 -2.36 1.05 6.91
N SER A 58 -1.66 0.83 5.81
CA SER A 58 -0.20 0.87 5.79
C SER A 58 0.34 2.22 6.27
N LEU A 59 -0.25 3.32 5.81
CA LEU A 59 0.13 4.66 6.25
C LEU A 59 -0.11 4.89 7.74
N ALA A 60 -1.27 4.46 8.26
CA ALA A 60 -1.58 4.57 9.68
C ALA A 60 -0.59 3.80 10.55
N THR A 61 -0.26 2.55 10.17
CA THR A 61 0.73 1.75 10.91
C THR A 61 2.12 2.36 10.86
N ILE A 62 2.54 2.91 9.72
CA ILE A 62 3.84 3.60 9.62
C ILE A 62 3.86 4.86 10.49
N ASP A 63 2.77 5.63 10.53
CA ASP A 63 2.67 6.81 11.39
C ASP A 63 2.77 6.43 12.87
N GLU A 64 2.06 5.39 13.31
CA GLU A 64 2.16 4.85 14.67
C GLU A 64 3.61 4.44 15.02
N MET A 65 4.29 3.76 14.09
CA MET A 65 5.69 3.38 14.27
C MET A 65 6.60 4.60 14.42
N LEU A 66 6.41 5.64 13.61
CA LEU A 66 7.18 6.88 13.70
C LEU A 66 6.95 7.58 15.04
N GLN A 67 5.70 7.68 15.50
CA GLN A 67 5.37 8.29 16.80
C GLN A 67 6.04 7.55 17.96
N HIS A 68 6.09 6.21 17.90
CA HIS A 68 6.77 5.40 18.90
C HIS A 68 8.28 5.71 18.94
N GLU A 69 8.94 5.70 17.78
CA GLU A 69 10.37 6.01 17.66
C GLU A 69 10.70 7.43 18.16
N TYR A 70 9.88 8.43 17.80
CA TYR A 70 10.07 9.80 18.29
C TYR A 70 9.90 9.91 19.81
N THR A 71 8.94 9.19 20.38
CA THR A 71 8.70 9.17 21.83
C THR A 71 9.86 8.50 22.56
N ASP A 72 10.39 7.41 22.03
CA ASP A 72 11.54 6.70 22.59
C ASP A 72 12.79 7.58 22.57
N MET A 73 13.04 8.30 21.47
CA MET A 73 14.15 9.25 21.37
C MET A 73 14.02 10.44 22.32
N ALA A 74 12.81 10.95 22.55
CA ALA A 74 12.57 12.08 23.44
C ALA A 74 12.68 11.71 24.94
N ASN A 75 12.47 10.43 25.26
CA ASN A 75 12.54 9.90 26.63
C ASN A 75 13.87 9.16 26.93
N SER A 76 14.81 9.12 25.97
CA SER A 76 16.18 8.61 26.13
C SER A 76 17.17 9.73 26.43
#